data_AF-A0A976Q794-F1
#
_entry.id   AF-A0A976Q794-F1
#
_cell.length_a   1.000
_cell.length_b   1.000
_cell.length_c   1.000
_cell.angle_alpha   90.00
_cell.angle_beta   90.00
_cell.angle_gamma   90.00
#
_symmetry.space_group_name_H-M   'P 1'
#
loop_
_entity.id
_entity.type
_entity.pdbx_description
1 polymer ?
#
loop_
_entity_poly.entity_id
_entity_poly.type
_entity_poly.pdbx_seq_one_letter_code
_entity_poly.pdbx_strand_id
1 'polypeptide(L)'
;MKKYQLYFGLALASMLWVNLAHAQFNYAAKKKPATAAKDSVAPKTDNTPAAVTPAAPVVTNPNAKSVKTYDTTLVGGFNDKKQKPQRNNYAFFSENSKRKGVQEKIPLPYENLREEDALFSEFLWEEIDGREKLNRPFTYQAYDDNGDQRFFALLLRAIDKQEVVPFSAAGGDDRFTQPISSDEVSSMLKGSLDTQLVQNVDNPNIYDTSIIYNTKLAPNPDSIYTFRLKEQWIFDKKTSRMYCRIIGIAPVATLVINNKPTKRTLFWLYYPELRTTLAKAEVYNPKNISSRITWEELFESRYFNSYIVKSSIDNFNDKLLNAIYKDPIRRLQEGEKIRQKIFDYEQDRWVY
;
A
#
# COMPACT_ATOMS: atom_id res chain seq x y z
N MET A 1 36.82 -63.16 -4.16
CA MET A 1 37.13 -63.57 -2.77
C MET A 1 38.49 -62.99 -2.40
N LYS A 2 38.49 -61.76 -1.89
CA LYS A 2 38.72 -61.38 -0.47
C LYS A 2 40.22 -61.28 -0.10
N LYS A 3 40.82 -60.12 -0.42
CA LYS A 3 42.04 -59.58 0.21
C LYS A 3 42.04 -58.04 0.22
N TYR A 4 40.97 -57.37 0.68
CA TYR A 4 40.97 -55.91 0.92
C TYR A 4 39.87 -55.47 1.91
N GLN A 5 39.92 -55.97 3.14
CA GLN A 5 39.14 -55.39 4.25
C GLN A 5 39.90 -55.53 5.57
N LEU A 6 40.91 -54.68 5.76
CA LEU A 6 41.45 -54.38 7.09
C LEU A 6 42.24 -53.05 7.12
N TYR A 7 41.78 -52.05 6.35
CA TYR A 7 42.30 -50.69 6.35
C TYR A 7 41.15 -49.67 6.51
N PHE A 8 40.38 -49.79 7.59
CA PHE A 8 39.32 -48.83 7.92
C PHE A 8 39.29 -48.42 9.39
N GLY A 9 40.43 -48.53 10.09
CA GLY A 9 40.56 -48.24 11.53
C GLY A 9 41.68 -47.26 11.88
N LEU A 10 42.24 -46.54 10.91
CA LEU A 10 43.44 -45.71 11.13
C LEU A 10 43.45 -44.44 10.25
N ALA A 11 42.30 -43.77 10.16
CA ALA A 11 42.14 -42.47 9.50
C ALA A 11 41.14 -41.56 10.23
N LEU A 12 41.06 -41.69 11.57
CA LEU A 12 40.17 -40.87 12.40
C LEU A 12 40.77 -40.59 13.78
N ALA A 13 42.05 -40.19 13.83
CA ALA A 13 42.72 -39.77 15.07
C ALA A 13 43.99 -38.93 14.79
N SER A 14 43.93 -37.95 13.89
CA SER A 14 44.99 -36.94 13.77
C SER A 14 44.50 -35.73 12.98
N MET A 15 43.97 -34.72 13.68
CA MET A 15 43.96 -33.28 13.33
C MET A 15 42.80 -32.58 14.06
N LEU A 16 42.91 -32.52 15.39
CA LEU A 16 42.26 -31.50 16.21
C LEU A 16 43.40 -30.67 16.83
N TRP A 17 43.97 -29.77 16.03
CA TRP A 17 44.76 -28.65 16.51
C TRP A 17 43.91 -27.39 16.29
N VAL A 18 43.27 -26.97 17.38
CA VAL A 18 42.54 -25.70 17.46
C VAL A 18 43.57 -24.58 17.44
N ASN A 19 43.61 -23.82 16.34
CA ASN A 19 44.31 -22.54 16.30
C ASN A 19 43.51 -21.53 17.14
N LEU A 20 43.93 -21.35 18.39
CA LEU A 20 43.45 -20.28 19.26
C LEU A 20 44.25 -19.00 18.94
N ALA A 21 43.98 -18.41 17.78
CA ALA A 21 44.53 -17.11 17.40
C ALA A 21 43.83 -16.02 18.23
N HIS A 22 44.44 -15.66 19.36
CA HIS A 22 44.15 -14.42 20.06
C HIS A 22 44.71 -13.25 19.24
N ALA A 23 43.91 -12.75 18.29
CA ALA A 23 44.15 -11.44 17.72
C ALA A 23 43.86 -10.37 18.80
N GLN A 24 44.91 -9.90 19.48
CA GLN A 24 44.87 -8.68 20.26
C GLN A 24 44.54 -7.51 19.33
N PHE A 25 43.28 -7.11 19.28
CA PHE A 25 42.90 -5.81 18.74
C PHE A 25 43.45 -4.73 19.69
N ASN A 26 44.43 -3.97 19.22
CA ASN A 26 44.89 -2.75 19.86
C ASN A 26 43.74 -1.71 19.81
N TYR A 27 42.93 -1.67 20.86
CA TYR A 27 41.98 -0.60 21.06
C TYR A 27 42.74 0.71 21.28
N ALA A 28 42.43 1.71 20.46
CA ALA A 28 42.90 3.07 20.65
C ALA A 28 42.57 3.56 22.08
N ALA A 29 43.50 4.32 22.67
CA ALA A 29 43.45 4.79 24.04
C ALA A 29 42.06 5.39 24.41
N LYS A 30 41.52 4.93 25.54
CA LYS A 30 40.27 5.42 26.15
C LYS A 30 40.30 6.95 26.24
N LYS A 31 39.39 7.62 25.52
CA LYS A 31 38.98 8.98 25.90
C LYS A 31 38.38 8.90 27.31
N LYS A 32 38.80 9.82 28.19
CA LYS A 32 38.30 9.96 29.56
C LYS A 32 36.76 9.92 29.56
N PRO A 33 36.13 9.21 30.50
CA PRO A 33 34.67 9.28 30.63
C PRO A 33 34.28 10.73 30.96
N ALA A 34 33.32 11.26 30.22
CA ALA A 34 32.69 12.52 30.57
C ALA A 34 32.06 12.38 31.96
N THR A 35 32.28 13.38 32.80
CA THR A 35 31.75 13.49 34.16
C THR A 35 30.25 13.21 34.15
N ALA A 36 29.80 12.19 34.88
CA ALA A 36 28.38 11.96 35.12
C ALA A 36 27.79 13.21 35.77
N ALA A 37 26.77 13.79 35.14
CA ALA A 37 25.96 14.81 35.76
C ALA A 37 25.33 14.20 37.02
N LYS A 38 25.50 14.87 38.16
CA LYS A 38 24.86 14.47 39.42
C LYS A 38 23.34 14.51 39.24
N ASP A 39 22.68 13.41 39.57
CA ASP A 39 21.23 13.37 39.75
C ASP A 39 20.82 14.40 40.81
N SER A 40 20.02 15.39 40.43
CA SER A 40 19.34 16.25 41.39
C SER A 40 18.13 15.51 41.94
N VAL A 41 18.22 15.11 43.20
CA VAL A 41 17.09 14.61 43.98
C VAL A 41 16.03 15.71 44.07
N ALA A 42 14.84 15.46 43.52
CA ALA A 42 13.68 16.31 43.71
C ALA A 42 13.32 16.40 45.20
N PRO A 43 12.98 17.58 45.75
CA PRO A 43 12.57 17.68 47.14
C PRO A 43 11.25 16.93 47.36
N LYS A 44 11.20 16.17 48.46
CA LYS A 44 10.01 15.49 48.96
C LYS A 44 8.91 16.54 49.20
N THR A 45 7.74 16.32 48.62
CA THR A 45 6.53 17.07 48.96
C THR A 45 6.01 16.61 50.31
N ASP A 46 5.98 17.53 51.27
CA ASP A 46 5.31 17.36 52.56
C ASP A 46 3.80 17.14 52.36
N ASN A 47 3.28 16.16 53.08
CA ASN A 47 1.84 15.91 53.21
C ASN A 47 1.26 16.89 54.24
N THR A 48 0.48 17.87 53.77
CA THR A 48 -0.45 18.64 54.61
C THR A 48 -1.87 18.50 54.08
N PRO A 49 -2.91 18.37 54.94
CA PRO A 49 -4.27 18.05 54.51
C PRO A 49 -4.94 19.19 53.72
N ALA A 50 -5.77 18.81 52.76
CA ALA A 50 -6.50 19.70 51.86
C ALA A 50 -7.48 20.63 52.61
N ALA A 51 -7.36 21.94 52.34
CA ALA A 51 -8.42 22.91 52.60
C ALA A 51 -9.33 23.00 51.36
N VAL A 52 -10.64 22.92 51.57
CA VAL A 52 -11.68 23.00 50.53
C VAL A 52 -11.91 24.47 50.19
N THR A 53 -11.74 24.86 48.93
CA THR A 53 -12.10 26.20 48.42
C THR A 53 -13.22 26.07 47.37
N PRO A 54 -14.25 26.94 47.37
CA PRO A 54 -15.43 26.77 46.51
C PRO A 54 -15.11 27.05 45.03
N ALA A 55 -15.89 26.41 44.15
CA ALA A 55 -15.79 26.53 42.70
C ALA A 55 -15.88 27.99 42.20
N ALA A 56 -14.89 28.40 41.39
CA ALA A 56 -14.92 29.65 40.64
C ALA A 56 -15.50 29.43 39.22
N PRO A 57 -16.16 30.43 38.62
CA PRO A 57 -16.95 30.27 37.40
C PRO A 57 -16.07 30.07 36.15
N VAL A 58 -16.60 29.34 35.18
CA VAL A 58 -15.97 29.01 33.89
C VAL A 58 -15.70 30.30 33.12
N VAL A 59 -14.43 30.66 32.95
CA VAL A 59 -13.99 31.72 32.03
C VAL A 59 -13.74 31.07 30.67
N THR A 60 -14.57 31.38 29.68
CA THR A 60 -14.38 30.94 28.29
C THR A 60 -13.24 31.73 27.66
N ASN A 61 -12.13 31.06 27.39
CA ASN A 61 -11.01 31.65 26.66
C ASN A 61 -11.36 31.76 25.15
N PRO A 62 -11.39 32.96 24.54
CA PRO A 62 -11.84 33.14 23.15
C PRO A 62 -10.83 32.64 22.10
N ASN A 63 -9.70 32.04 22.48
CA ASN A 63 -8.66 31.61 21.54
C ASN A 63 -8.30 30.12 21.68
N ALA A 64 -9.31 29.28 21.93
CA ALA A 64 -9.16 27.83 21.82
C ALA A 64 -9.11 27.43 20.34
N LYS A 65 -7.92 27.04 19.86
CA LYS A 65 -7.79 26.36 18.56
C LYS A 65 -8.69 25.12 18.58
N SER A 66 -9.54 24.97 17.58
CA SER A 66 -10.46 23.85 17.47
C SER A 66 -9.70 22.53 17.46
N VAL A 67 -9.80 21.77 18.54
CA VAL A 67 -9.33 20.39 18.58
C VAL A 67 -10.41 19.57 17.87
N LYS A 68 -10.07 19.03 16.68
CA LYS A 68 -10.92 18.05 16.01
C LYS A 68 -11.03 16.82 16.90
N THR A 69 -12.11 16.73 17.66
CA THR A 69 -12.43 15.54 18.46
C THR A 69 -13.18 14.59 17.55
N TYR A 70 -12.60 13.40 17.33
CA TYR A 70 -13.21 12.37 16.51
C TYR A 70 -14.04 11.47 17.41
N ASP A 71 -15.23 11.09 16.94
CA ASP A 71 -16.02 10.06 17.58
C ASP A 71 -15.26 8.72 17.49
N THR A 72 -14.98 8.11 18.65
CA THR A 72 -14.22 6.85 18.80
C THR A 72 -15.14 5.67 19.10
N THR A 73 -16.46 5.86 19.04
CA THR A 73 -17.45 4.82 19.37
C THR A 73 -17.65 3.77 18.27
N LEU A 74 -17.25 4.08 17.03
CA LEU A 74 -17.13 3.10 15.95
C LEU A 74 -15.74 2.45 16.03
N VAL A 75 -15.68 1.22 16.52
CA VAL A 75 -14.44 0.43 16.59
C VAL A 75 -14.41 -0.51 15.40
N GLY A 76 -13.62 -0.19 14.37
CA GLY A 76 -13.24 -1.15 13.32
C GLY A 76 -13.70 -0.83 11.88
N GLY A 77 -14.07 0.41 11.59
CA GLY A 77 -14.38 0.89 10.24
C GLY A 77 -13.13 1.20 9.40
N PHE A 78 -13.29 1.21 8.08
CA PHE A 78 -12.24 1.59 7.12
C PHE A 78 -11.54 2.90 7.49
N ASN A 79 -10.21 2.91 7.49
CA ASN A 79 -9.40 4.08 7.82
C ASN A 79 -9.64 4.66 9.24
N ASP A 80 -10.17 3.86 10.18
CA ASP A 80 -10.30 4.30 11.58
C ASP A 80 -8.93 4.65 12.17
N LYS A 81 -8.88 5.80 12.85
CA LYS A 81 -7.69 6.24 13.57
C LYS A 81 -7.51 5.42 14.85
N LYS A 82 -7.00 4.19 14.71
CA LYS A 82 -6.68 3.35 15.86
C LYS A 82 -5.61 4.02 16.72
N GLN A 83 -5.75 3.89 18.04
CA GLN A 83 -4.81 4.46 19.01
C GLN A 83 -3.40 3.90 18.78
N LYS A 84 -2.41 4.79 18.69
CA LYS A 84 -0.99 4.40 18.61
C LYS A 84 -0.51 3.88 19.97
N PRO A 85 0.32 2.82 19.99
CA PRO A 85 0.85 2.29 21.22
C PRO A 85 1.76 3.33 21.90
N GLN A 86 1.59 3.53 23.20
CA GLN A 86 2.44 4.44 24.00
C GLN A 86 3.78 3.82 24.41
N ARG A 87 3.93 2.50 24.19
CA ARG A 87 5.14 1.71 24.49
C ARG A 87 5.53 0.93 23.24
N ASN A 88 6.78 0.47 23.17
CA ASN A 88 7.21 -0.38 22.06
C ASN A 88 6.38 -1.67 22.02
N ASN A 89 5.74 -1.96 20.89
CA ASN A 89 4.95 -3.18 20.68
C ASN A 89 5.82 -4.36 20.17
N TYR A 90 7.10 -4.12 19.88
CA TYR A 90 8.05 -5.13 19.42
C TYR A 90 8.98 -5.57 20.56
N ALA A 91 9.23 -6.88 20.65
CA ALA A 91 10.17 -7.47 21.61
C ALA A 91 11.65 -7.27 21.24
N PHE A 92 11.93 -6.72 20.05
CA PHE A 92 13.27 -6.35 19.63
C PHE A 92 13.48 -4.84 19.75
N PHE A 93 14.67 -4.45 20.16
CA PHE A 93 15.11 -3.07 20.13
C PHE A 93 15.48 -2.71 18.69
N SER A 94 14.71 -1.82 18.09
CA SER A 94 15.18 -1.10 16.91
C SER A 94 16.02 0.08 17.41
N GLU A 95 17.26 0.21 16.94
CA GLU A 95 18.19 1.30 17.35
C GLU A 95 17.56 2.69 17.20
N ASN A 96 16.61 2.80 16.28
CA ASN A 96 15.69 3.92 16.19
C ASN A 96 14.29 3.40 16.47
N SER A 97 13.52 3.97 17.42
CA SER A 97 12.15 3.55 17.79
C SER A 97 11.11 3.61 16.65
N LYS A 98 11.56 3.92 15.44
CA LYS A 98 10.84 3.87 14.16
C LYS A 98 11.78 3.11 13.22
N ARG A 99 11.33 2.06 12.54
CA ARG A 99 12.10 1.29 11.53
C ARG A 99 12.67 2.22 10.45
N LYS A 100 13.78 2.91 10.76
CA LYS A 100 14.26 4.09 10.02
C LYS A 100 14.65 3.71 8.60
N GLY A 101 15.26 2.53 8.43
CA GLY A 101 15.65 1.99 7.13
C GLY A 101 14.50 1.75 6.16
N VAL A 102 13.24 1.70 6.61
CA VAL A 102 12.07 1.59 5.72
C VAL A 102 11.53 2.99 5.37
N GLN A 103 11.47 3.88 6.36
CA GLN A 103 10.95 5.24 6.18
C GLN A 103 11.83 6.11 5.28
N GLU A 104 13.13 5.79 5.22
CA GLU A 104 14.12 6.50 4.41
C GLU A 104 14.42 5.80 3.07
N LYS A 105 13.63 4.76 2.69
CA LYS A 105 13.79 4.13 1.39
C LYS A 105 13.45 5.10 0.27
N ILE A 106 14.36 5.22 -0.68
CA ILE A 106 14.17 5.95 -1.92
C ILE A 106 14.16 4.90 -3.04
N PRO A 107 13.11 4.83 -3.87
CA PRO A 107 13.06 3.88 -4.97
C PRO A 107 14.14 4.20 -6.01
N LEU A 108 14.65 3.17 -6.67
CA LEU A 108 15.66 3.34 -7.71
C LEU A 108 15.04 4.07 -8.91
N PRO A 109 15.74 5.06 -9.51
CA PRO A 109 15.27 5.71 -10.71
C PRO A 109 15.14 4.66 -11.83
N TYR A 110 14.10 4.81 -12.65
CA TYR A 110 13.96 3.96 -13.81
C TYR A 110 15.06 4.20 -14.83
N GLU A 111 15.34 3.16 -15.62
CA GLU A 111 16.17 3.31 -16.78
C GLU A 111 15.51 4.25 -17.81
N ASN A 112 16.37 5.05 -18.45
CA ASN A 112 15.95 5.95 -19.50
C ASN A 112 15.86 5.18 -20.81
N LEU A 113 14.64 4.75 -21.15
CA LEU A 113 14.34 4.09 -22.41
C LEU A 113 14.07 5.17 -23.47
N ARG A 114 14.80 5.10 -24.58
CA ARG A 114 14.59 6.01 -25.71
C ARG A 114 13.54 5.43 -26.64
N GLU A 115 12.71 6.29 -27.19
CA GLU A 115 11.68 5.89 -28.16
C GLU A 115 12.28 5.21 -29.39
N GLU A 116 13.44 5.70 -29.88
CA GLU A 116 14.16 5.14 -31.02
C GLU A 116 14.68 3.70 -30.81
N ASP A 117 14.77 3.27 -29.55
CA ASP A 117 15.28 1.95 -29.18
C ASP A 117 14.16 0.94 -28.85
N ALA A 118 12.93 1.43 -28.67
CA ALA A 118 11.75 0.62 -28.44
C ALA A 118 11.27 -0.04 -29.76
N LEU A 119 11.66 -1.29 -30.00
CA LEU A 119 11.23 -2.04 -31.18
C LEU A 119 9.77 -2.50 -31.08
N PHE A 120 9.30 -2.68 -29.85
CA PHE A 120 7.95 -3.09 -29.53
C PHE A 120 7.51 -2.35 -28.28
N SER A 121 6.30 -1.83 -28.32
CA SER A 121 5.70 -1.03 -27.25
C SER A 121 4.21 -1.24 -27.28
N GLU A 122 3.67 -1.87 -26.24
CA GLU A 122 2.23 -2.11 -26.14
C GLU A 122 1.71 -1.69 -24.76
N PHE A 123 0.52 -1.08 -24.74
CA PHE A 123 -0.18 -0.74 -23.52
C PHE A 123 -1.11 -1.88 -23.11
N LEU A 124 -1.00 -2.26 -21.85
CA LEU A 124 -1.81 -3.29 -21.23
C LEU A 124 -2.53 -2.70 -20.03
N TRP A 125 -3.79 -3.09 -19.88
CA TRP A 125 -4.56 -2.82 -18.67
C TRP A 125 -4.91 -4.14 -18.03
N GLU A 126 -4.46 -4.30 -16.80
CA GLU A 126 -4.66 -5.52 -16.03
C GLU A 126 -5.48 -5.21 -14.78
N GLU A 127 -6.30 -6.16 -14.34
CA GLU A 127 -6.98 -6.09 -13.06
C GLU A 127 -6.39 -7.10 -12.08
N ILE A 128 -5.98 -6.60 -10.91
CA ILE A 128 -5.60 -7.37 -9.74
C ILE A 128 -6.84 -7.55 -8.88
N ASP A 129 -7.22 -8.80 -8.60
CA ASP A 129 -8.26 -9.12 -7.63
C ASP A 129 -7.63 -9.51 -6.30
N GLY A 130 -7.82 -8.69 -5.26
CA GLY A 130 -7.31 -8.91 -3.90
C GLY A 130 -7.91 -10.11 -3.16
N ARG A 131 -8.94 -10.76 -3.72
CA ARG A 131 -9.53 -11.99 -3.17
C ARG A 131 -8.72 -13.24 -3.50
N GLU A 132 -7.87 -13.17 -4.53
CA GLU A 132 -7.01 -14.27 -4.91
C GLU A 132 -5.96 -14.57 -3.84
N LYS A 133 -5.49 -15.82 -3.78
CA LYS A 133 -4.60 -16.29 -2.72
C LYS A 133 -3.27 -15.52 -2.68
N LEU A 134 -2.68 -15.24 -3.85
CA LEU A 134 -1.44 -14.48 -3.95
C LEU A 134 -1.64 -13.01 -3.57
N ASN A 135 -2.79 -12.44 -3.90
CA ASN A 135 -3.11 -11.03 -3.72
C ASN A 135 -3.77 -10.70 -2.37
N ARG A 136 -3.84 -11.65 -1.43
CA ARG A 136 -4.39 -11.40 -0.09
C ARG A 136 -3.80 -10.19 0.64
N PRO A 137 -2.50 -9.83 0.47
CA PRO A 137 -1.96 -8.64 1.13
C PRO A 137 -2.70 -7.33 0.76
N PHE A 138 -3.31 -7.22 -0.41
CA PHE A 138 -4.07 -6.03 -0.84
C PHE A 138 -5.28 -5.72 0.04
N THR A 139 -5.88 -6.76 0.65
CA THR A 139 -7.09 -6.67 1.48
C THR A 139 -6.80 -6.86 2.96
N TYR A 140 -5.54 -6.81 3.38
CA TYR A 140 -5.14 -7.07 4.76
C TYR A 140 -5.70 -6.02 5.73
N GLN A 141 -6.74 -6.40 6.47
CA GLN A 141 -7.48 -5.55 7.40
C GLN A 141 -6.75 -5.46 8.75
N ALA A 142 -5.57 -4.87 8.77
CA ALA A 142 -4.84 -4.61 10.01
C ALA A 142 -4.42 -3.16 10.12
N TYR A 143 -4.14 -2.77 11.36
CA TYR A 143 -3.69 -1.44 11.71
C TYR A 143 -2.28 -1.51 12.26
N ASP A 144 -1.46 -0.59 11.81
CA ASP A 144 -0.10 -0.39 12.29
C ASP A 144 0.09 1.08 12.72
N ASP A 145 1.27 1.46 13.18
CA ASP A 145 1.62 2.82 13.59
C ASP A 145 1.40 3.86 12.47
N ASN A 146 1.42 3.39 11.22
CA ASN A 146 1.18 4.18 10.00
C ASN A 146 -0.29 4.24 9.56
N GLY A 147 -1.20 3.55 10.26
CA GLY A 147 -2.63 3.49 9.97
C GLY A 147 -3.08 2.14 9.40
N ASP A 148 -4.20 2.15 8.67
CA ASP A 148 -4.76 0.99 7.98
C ASP A 148 -3.79 0.46 6.90
N GLN A 149 -3.56 -0.84 6.89
CA GLN A 149 -2.60 -1.52 6.00
C GLN A 149 -3.22 -2.00 4.68
N ARG A 150 -4.53 -1.84 4.49
CA ARG A 150 -5.16 -2.12 3.19
C ARG A 150 -4.56 -1.23 2.10
N PHE A 151 -4.37 -1.78 0.91
CA PHE A 151 -3.77 -1.04 -0.19
C PHE A 151 -4.61 0.20 -0.59
N PHE A 152 -5.94 0.07 -0.61
CA PHE A 152 -6.82 1.20 -0.89
C PHE A 152 -6.68 2.34 0.14
N ALA A 153 -6.55 2.01 1.43
CA ALA A 153 -6.33 3.00 2.48
C ALA A 153 -4.97 3.70 2.35
N LEU A 154 -3.93 2.98 1.90
CA LEU A 154 -2.63 3.54 1.58
C LEU A 154 -2.71 4.58 0.44
N LEU A 155 -3.48 4.29 -0.61
CA LEU A 155 -3.69 5.23 -1.72
C LEU A 155 -4.40 6.50 -1.26
N LEU A 156 -5.49 6.38 -0.48
CA LEU A 156 -6.19 7.55 0.07
C LEU A 156 -5.28 8.40 0.97
N ARG A 157 -4.45 7.76 1.79
CA ARG A 157 -3.49 8.46 2.63
C ARG A 157 -2.44 9.21 1.82
N ALA A 158 -2.00 8.65 0.69
CA ALA A 158 -1.07 9.33 -0.22
C ALA A 158 -1.69 10.61 -0.80
N ILE A 159 -2.98 10.54 -1.17
CA ILE A 159 -3.76 11.69 -1.65
C ILE A 159 -3.95 12.73 -0.54
N ASP A 160 -4.35 12.31 0.67
CA ASP A 160 -4.58 13.20 1.81
C ASP A 160 -3.30 13.95 2.24
N LYS A 161 -2.14 13.30 2.10
CA LYS A 161 -0.83 13.91 2.35
C LYS A 161 -0.32 14.77 1.19
N GLN A 162 -1.06 14.83 0.08
CA GLN A 162 -0.68 15.54 -1.14
C GLN A 162 0.64 15.01 -1.75
N GLU A 163 0.94 13.72 -1.55
CA GLU A 163 2.13 13.08 -2.14
C GLU A 163 1.89 12.71 -3.62
N VAL A 164 0.62 12.50 -4.03
CA VAL A 164 0.22 12.15 -5.40
C VAL A 164 -1.06 12.87 -5.78
N VAL A 165 -1.15 13.31 -7.03
CA VAL A 165 -2.36 13.92 -7.60
C VAL A 165 -3.28 12.84 -8.19
N PRO A 166 -4.55 12.74 -7.76
CA PRO A 166 -5.53 11.87 -8.39
C PRO A 166 -6.09 12.48 -9.67
N PHE A 167 -6.43 11.63 -10.64
CA PHE A 167 -7.03 12.00 -11.93
C PHE A 167 -8.37 11.31 -12.14
N SER A 168 -9.28 11.98 -12.83
CA SER A 168 -10.62 11.47 -13.14
C SER A 168 -10.55 10.23 -14.04
N ALA A 169 -11.38 9.23 -13.74
CA ALA A 169 -11.65 8.09 -14.64
C ALA A 169 -12.99 8.23 -15.38
N ALA A 170 -13.59 9.43 -15.36
CA ALA A 170 -14.86 9.70 -16.01
C ALA A 170 -14.77 9.45 -17.52
N GLY A 171 -15.84 8.90 -18.11
CA GLY A 171 -15.86 8.56 -19.54
C GLY A 171 -14.89 7.43 -19.96
N GLY A 172 -14.22 6.77 -19.00
CA GLY A 172 -13.19 5.79 -19.31
C GLY A 172 -11.84 6.39 -19.67
N ASP A 173 -11.61 7.68 -19.33
CA ASP A 173 -10.30 8.29 -19.51
C ASP A 173 -9.23 7.58 -18.66
N ASP A 174 -8.08 7.35 -19.27
CA ASP A 174 -6.90 6.73 -18.67
C ASP A 174 -5.61 7.52 -18.98
N ARG A 175 -5.74 8.72 -19.55
CA ARG A 175 -4.64 9.56 -20.03
C ARG A 175 -4.24 10.66 -19.06
N PHE A 176 -4.76 10.65 -17.83
CA PHE A 176 -4.45 11.62 -16.78
C PHE A 176 -4.76 13.08 -17.20
N THR A 177 -5.88 13.31 -17.90
CA THR A 177 -6.19 14.63 -18.46
C THR A 177 -6.75 15.61 -17.44
N GLN A 178 -7.60 15.12 -16.52
CA GLN A 178 -8.33 15.95 -15.56
C GLN A 178 -7.90 15.60 -14.13
N PRO A 179 -7.09 16.44 -13.47
CA PRO A 179 -6.79 16.27 -12.06
C PRO A 179 -8.04 16.53 -11.22
N ILE A 180 -8.21 15.78 -10.13
CA ILE A 180 -9.32 15.91 -9.18
C ILE A 180 -8.79 16.25 -7.79
N SER A 181 -9.61 16.88 -6.95
CA SER A 181 -9.23 17.21 -5.57
C SER A 181 -9.48 16.06 -4.59
N SER A 182 -8.84 16.10 -3.41
CA SER A 182 -9.07 15.14 -2.33
C SER A 182 -10.54 15.12 -1.85
N ASP A 183 -11.20 16.29 -1.91
CA ASP A 183 -12.60 16.45 -1.51
C ASP A 183 -13.54 15.81 -2.53
N GLU A 184 -13.21 15.90 -3.82
CA GLU A 184 -13.93 15.21 -4.90
C GLU A 184 -13.77 13.69 -4.77
N VAL A 185 -12.55 13.20 -4.51
CA VAL A 185 -12.31 11.76 -4.23
C VAL A 185 -13.15 11.30 -3.05
N SER A 186 -13.19 12.07 -1.97
CA SER A 186 -14.03 11.77 -0.79
C SER A 186 -15.53 11.75 -1.14
N SER A 187 -15.98 12.64 -2.02
CA SER A 187 -17.36 12.71 -2.48
C SER A 187 -17.74 11.49 -3.33
N MET A 188 -16.83 10.98 -4.16
CA MET A 188 -17.03 9.74 -4.92
C MET A 188 -17.23 8.51 -4.02
N LEU A 189 -16.66 8.52 -2.81
CA LEU A 189 -16.77 7.43 -1.84
C LEU A 189 -18.00 7.55 -0.93
N LYS A 190 -18.43 8.78 -0.60
CA LYS A 190 -19.52 9.02 0.35
C LYS A 190 -20.92 8.92 -0.28
N GLY A 191 -21.04 9.04 -1.61
CA GLY A 191 -22.32 9.01 -2.32
C GLY A 191 -22.92 10.39 -2.54
N SER A 192 -24.00 10.45 -3.33
CA SER A 192 -24.72 11.70 -3.58
C SER A 192 -25.46 12.17 -2.34
N LEU A 193 -25.54 13.48 -2.10
CA LEU A 193 -26.37 14.02 -1.05
C LEU A 193 -27.85 13.83 -1.44
N ASP A 194 -28.65 13.35 -0.51
CA ASP A 194 -30.09 13.12 -0.66
C ASP A 194 -30.80 13.67 0.57
N THR A 195 -31.98 14.25 0.36
CA THR A 195 -32.73 14.90 1.43
C THR A 195 -33.78 13.93 1.94
N GLN A 196 -33.70 13.56 3.22
CA GLN A 196 -34.74 12.80 3.89
C GLN A 196 -35.40 13.67 4.95
N LEU A 197 -36.74 13.65 4.94
CA LEU A 197 -37.54 14.28 5.98
C LEU A 197 -37.42 13.43 7.25
N VAL A 198 -36.83 14.01 8.29
CA VAL A 198 -36.70 13.39 9.62
C VAL A 198 -37.56 14.18 10.58
N GLN A 199 -38.25 13.47 11.48
CA GLN A 199 -39.12 14.09 12.47
C GLN A 199 -38.28 14.88 13.48
N ASN A 200 -38.65 16.13 13.73
CA ASN A 200 -37.92 17.01 14.63
C ASN A 200 -38.02 16.46 16.08
N VAL A 201 -36.87 16.38 16.76
CA VAL A 201 -36.75 15.81 18.13
C VAL A 201 -37.56 16.62 19.15
N ASP A 202 -37.68 17.93 18.94
CA ASP A 202 -38.36 18.84 19.87
C ASP A 202 -39.86 18.99 19.57
N ASN A 203 -40.31 18.65 18.35
CA ASN A 203 -41.71 18.76 17.94
C ASN A 203 -42.10 17.65 16.96
N PRO A 204 -42.83 16.60 17.42
CA PRO A 204 -43.22 15.46 16.59
C PRO A 204 -44.11 15.80 15.38
N ASN A 205 -44.71 16.99 15.32
CA ASN A 205 -45.58 17.40 14.21
C ASN A 205 -44.84 18.17 13.10
N ILE A 206 -43.54 18.41 13.25
CA ILE A 206 -42.71 19.14 12.29
C ILE A 206 -41.65 18.17 11.75
N TYR A 207 -41.51 18.11 10.43
CA TYR A 207 -40.46 17.36 9.76
C TYR A 207 -39.35 18.33 9.35
N ASP A 208 -38.13 18.09 9.83
CA ASP A 208 -36.96 18.81 9.40
C ASP A 208 -36.33 18.10 8.19
N THR A 209 -35.85 18.89 7.23
CA THR A 209 -35.08 18.35 6.10
C THR A 209 -33.67 18.04 6.56
N SER A 210 -33.37 16.75 6.77
CA SER A 210 -32.00 16.31 7.01
C SER A 210 -31.36 15.93 5.68
N ILE A 211 -30.13 16.41 5.45
CA ILE A 211 -29.33 16.03 4.28
C ILE A 211 -28.51 14.81 4.68
N ILE A 212 -28.83 13.67 4.10
CA ILE A 212 -28.16 12.39 4.34
C ILE A 212 -27.44 11.98 3.06
N TYR A 213 -26.28 11.33 3.16
CA TYR A 213 -25.66 10.74 1.99
C TYR A 213 -26.49 9.54 1.51
N ASN A 214 -26.96 9.57 0.26
CA ASN A 214 -27.52 8.39 -0.40
C ASN A 214 -26.39 7.46 -0.80
N THR A 215 -26.18 6.48 0.08
CA THR A 215 -25.14 5.46 -0.04
C THR A 215 -25.51 4.34 -1.02
N LYS A 216 -26.70 4.36 -1.63
CA LYS A 216 -27.16 3.27 -2.52
C LYS A 216 -26.28 3.11 -3.76
N LEU A 217 -25.67 4.20 -4.22
CA LEU A 217 -24.73 4.22 -5.34
C LEU A 217 -23.28 4.46 -4.91
N ALA A 218 -23.03 4.59 -3.60
CA ALA A 218 -21.70 4.79 -3.05
C ALA A 218 -21.00 3.44 -2.87
N PRO A 219 -19.71 3.32 -3.23
CA PRO A 219 -18.95 2.11 -2.96
C PRO A 219 -18.64 2.02 -1.46
N ASN A 220 -18.90 0.86 -0.84
CA ASN A 220 -18.37 0.59 0.49
C ASN A 220 -16.83 0.52 0.39
N PRO A 221 -16.06 1.31 1.15
CA PRO A 221 -14.59 1.24 1.11
C PRO A 221 -14.03 -0.16 1.37
N ASP A 222 -14.71 -0.97 2.18
CA ASP A 222 -14.30 -2.35 2.47
C ASP A 222 -14.45 -3.31 1.28
N SER A 223 -15.34 -3.00 0.34
CA SER A 223 -15.56 -3.82 -0.86
C SER A 223 -14.68 -3.42 -2.04
N ILE A 224 -13.77 -2.46 -1.86
CA ILE A 224 -12.80 -2.05 -2.87
C ILE A 224 -11.53 -2.91 -2.73
N TYR A 225 -11.52 -4.02 -3.46
CA TYR A 225 -10.40 -4.98 -3.49
C TYR A 225 -9.88 -5.25 -4.90
N THR A 226 -10.42 -4.59 -5.93
CA THR A 226 -9.95 -4.71 -7.31
C THR A 226 -9.15 -3.47 -7.69
N PHE A 227 -7.96 -3.66 -8.24
CA PHE A 227 -7.10 -2.57 -8.70
C PHE A 227 -6.76 -2.77 -10.16
N ARG A 228 -6.98 -1.76 -10.98
CA ARG A 228 -6.60 -1.76 -12.39
C ARG A 228 -5.24 -1.10 -12.54
N LEU A 229 -4.33 -1.78 -13.23
CA LEU A 229 -3.04 -1.25 -13.63
C LEU A 229 -3.11 -0.83 -15.09
N LYS A 230 -2.44 0.27 -15.42
CA LYS A 230 -2.09 0.65 -16.80
C LYS A 230 -0.59 0.51 -16.92
N GLU A 231 -0.16 -0.35 -17.82
CA GLU A 231 1.22 -0.77 -17.99
C GLU A 231 1.65 -0.59 -19.45
N GLN A 232 2.94 -0.38 -19.65
CA GLN A 232 3.54 -0.40 -20.97
C GLN A 232 4.63 -1.45 -21.00
N TRP A 233 4.49 -2.37 -21.95
CA TRP A 233 5.45 -3.43 -22.23
C TRP A 233 6.33 -2.98 -23.37
N ILE A 234 7.62 -2.80 -23.10
CA ILE A 234 8.59 -2.20 -24.02
C ILE A 234 9.72 -3.19 -24.24
N PHE A 235 9.98 -3.56 -25.50
CA PHE A 235 11.19 -4.30 -25.85
C PHE A 235 12.28 -3.33 -26.31
N ASP A 236 13.35 -3.22 -25.53
CA ASP A 236 14.49 -2.38 -25.88
C ASP A 236 15.51 -3.16 -26.72
N LYS A 237 15.87 -2.62 -27.89
CA LYS A 237 16.90 -3.21 -28.75
C LYS A 237 18.29 -3.20 -28.14
N LYS A 238 18.62 -2.21 -27.29
CA LYS A 238 19.97 -2.07 -26.72
C LYS A 238 20.26 -3.15 -25.69
N THR A 239 19.34 -3.35 -24.76
CA THR A 239 19.49 -4.38 -23.73
C THR A 239 18.94 -5.73 -24.16
N SER A 240 18.20 -5.81 -25.27
CA SER A 240 17.52 -7.01 -25.76
C SER A 240 16.68 -7.69 -24.67
N ARG A 241 15.93 -6.87 -23.93
CA ARG A 241 15.09 -7.30 -22.80
C ARG A 241 13.73 -6.62 -22.88
N MET A 242 12.71 -7.32 -22.39
CA MET A 242 11.40 -6.75 -22.22
C MET A 242 11.28 -6.06 -20.84
N TYR A 243 10.87 -4.80 -20.85
CA TYR A 243 10.56 -4.02 -19.66
C TYR A 243 9.05 -3.87 -19.51
N CYS A 244 8.55 -4.15 -18.30
CA CYS A 244 7.20 -3.81 -17.91
C CYS A 244 7.23 -2.55 -17.05
N ARG A 245 6.62 -1.47 -17.52
CA ARG A 245 6.60 -0.18 -16.82
C ARG A 245 5.17 0.18 -16.43
N ILE A 246 4.90 0.25 -15.14
CA ILE A 246 3.59 0.65 -14.63
C ILE A 246 3.48 2.18 -14.75
N ILE A 247 2.40 2.63 -15.37
CA ILE A 247 2.13 4.06 -15.61
C ILE A 247 1.11 4.56 -14.59
N GLY A 248 0.08 3.78 -14.31
CA GLY A 248 -0.96 4.19 -13.37
C GLY A 248 -1.64 3.04 -12.66
N ILE A 249 -2.19 3.37 -11.50
CA ILE A 249 -2.99 2.47 -10.68
C ILE A 249 -4.35 3.13 -10.43
N ALA A 250 -5.43 2.37 -10.58
CA ALA A 250 -6.77 2.83 -10.30
C ALA A 250 -7.55 1.82 -9.45
N PRO A 251 -8.09 2.21 -8.28
CA PRO A 251 -9.04 1.36 -7.57
C PRO A 251 -10.36 1.24 -8.35
N VAL A 252 -10.90 0.02 -8.39
CA VAL A 252 -12.15 -0.32 -9.07
C VAL A 252 -13.17 -0.78 -8.04
N ALA A 253 -14.29 -0.09 -7.97
CA ALA A 253 -15.41 -0.45 -7.11
C ALA A 253 -16.48 -1.23 -7.88
N THR A 254 -17.15 -2.16 -7.20
CA THR A 254 -18.32 -2.86 -7.76
C THR A 254 -19.58 -2.22 -7.19
N LEU A 255 -20.35 -1.55 -8.06
CA LEU A 255 -21.61 -0.89 -7.70
C LEU A 255 -22.78 -1.71 -8.22
N VAL A 256 -23.84 -1.83 -7.43
CA VAL A 256 -25.06 -2.52 -7.87
C VAL A 256 -26.03 -1.50 -8.45
N ILE A 257 -26.06 -1.38 -9.77
CA ILE A 257 -26.98 -0.49 -10.49
C ILE A 257 -28.08 -1.36 -11.08
N ASN A 258 -29.35 -1.08 -10.74
CA ASN A 258 -30.50 -1.86 -11.22
C ASN A 258 -30.34 -3.38 -10.98
N ASN A 259 -29.91 -3.77 -9.78
CA ASN A 259 -29.61 -5.15 -9.38
C ASN A 259 -28.49 -5.85 -10.18
N LYS A 260 -27.74 -5.13 -11.02
CA LYS A 260 -26.60 -5.67 -11.76
C LYS A 260 -25.28 -5.15 -11.19
N PRO A 261 -24.35 -6.03 -10.78
CA PRO A 261 -23.03 -5.62 -10.33
C PRO A 261 -22.25 -5.05 -11.53
N THR A 262 -21.94 -3.77 -11.46
CA THR A 262 -21.20 -3.03 -12.48
C THR A 262 -19.90 -2.53 -11.88
N LYS A 263 -18.77 -2.89 -12.48
CA LYS A 263 -17.46 -2.39 -12.09
C LYS A 263 -17.29 -0.95 -12.58
N ARG A 264 -16.89 -0.05 -11.68
CA ARG A 264 -16.59 1.35 -11.97
C ARG A 264 -15.19 1.66 -11.48
N THR A 265 -14.34 2.17 -12.37
CA THR A 265 -13.05 2.75 -12.00
C THR A 265 -13.30 4.07 -11.27
N LEU A 266 -12.63 4.28 -10.13
CA LEU A 266 -12.83 5.49 -9.34
C LEU A 266 -11.99 6.65 -9.88
N PHE A 267 -10.68 6.57 -9.71
CA PHE A 267 -9.71 7.58 -10.13
C PHE A 267 -8.39 6.89 -10.51
N TRP A 268 -7.57 7.57 -11.30
CA TRP A 268 -6.23 7.14 -11.65
C TRP A 268 -5.18 7.86 -10.81
N LEU A 269 -4.17 7.14 -10.37
CA LEU A 269 -2.96 7.68 -9.74
C LEU A 269 -1.77 7.42 -10.65
N TYR A 270 -0.92 8.42 -10.82
CA TYR A 270 0.31 8.28 -11.60
C TYR A 270 1.35 7.51 -10.79
N TYR A 271 1.74 6.33 -11.28
CA TYR A 271 2.55 5.39 -10.52
C TYR A 271 3.99 5.89 -10.25
N PRO A 272 4.70 6.54 -11.21
CA PRO A 272 6.06 7.04 -10.95
C PRO A 272 6.17 8.00 -9.76
N GLU A 273 5.15 8.83 -9.51
CA GLU A 273 5.08 9.69 -8.32
C GLU A 273 4.83 8.87 -7.05
N LEU A 274 3.90 7.92 -7.15
CA LEU A 274 3.46 7.04 -6.05
C LEU A 274 4.59 6.11 -5.54
N ARG A 275 5.60 5.79 -6.36
CA ARG A 275 6.73 4.90 -5.98
C ARG A 275 7.40 5.33 -4.67
N THR A 276 7.57 6.63 -4.46
CA THR A 276 8.23 7.16 -3.24
C THR A 276 7.42 6.89 -1.96
N THR A 277 6.08 6.92 -2.07
CA THR A 277 5.16 6.56 -0.99
C THR A 277 5.13 5.05 -0.77
N LEU A 278 5.08 4.26 -1.84
CA LEU A 278 5.00 2.80 -1.76
C LEU A 278 6.29 2.15 -1.25
N ALA A 279 7.45 2.75 -1.52
CA ALA A 279 8.74 2.29 -1.00
C ALA A 279 8.82 2.38 0.54
N LYS A 280 8.05 3.27 1.16
CA LYS A 280 8.00 3.46 2.63
C LYS A 280 6.94 2.61 3.31
N ALA A 281 6.06 1.97 2.52
CA ALA A 281 4.96 1.15 3.01
C ALA A 281 5.31 -0.34 2.88
N GLU A 282 5.27 -1.06 3.99
CA GLU A 282 5.56 -2.50 4.01
C GLU A 282 4.30 -3.31 3.69
N VAL A 283 4.48 -4.38 2.92
CA VAL A 283 3.43 -5.34 2.64
C VAL A 283 3.32 -6.33 3.80
N TYR A 284 2.10 -6.84 4.02
CA TYR A 284 1.89 -7.96 4.93
C TYR A 284 2.54 -9.24 4.38
N ASN A 285 3.41 -9.85 5.18
CA ASN A 285 4.00 -11.16 4.89
C ASN A 285 3.50 -12.19 5.91
N PRO A 286 2.75 -13.22 5.48
CA PRO A 286 2.23 -14.25 6.39
C PRO A 286 3.31 -15.21 6.90
N LYS A 287 4.46 -15.33 6.20
CA LYS A 287 5.52 -16.27 6.58
C LYS A 287 6.47 -15.70 7.62
N ASN A 288 6.80 -14.41 7.50
CA ASN A 288 7.72 -13.75 8.42
C ASN A 288 7.40 -12.26 8.55
N ILE A 289 7.17 -11.84 9.79
CA ILE A 289 6.86 -10.44 10.12
C ILE A 289 8.09 -9.51 10.04
N SER A 290 9.29 -10.07 10.16
CA SER A 290 10.55 -9.33 10.19
C SER A 290 11.09 -9.02 8.80
N SER A 291 10.88 -9.91 7.83
CA SER A 291 11.32 -9.71 6.44
C SER A 291 10.10 -9.36 5.58
N ARG A 292 9.76 -8.07 5.53
CA ARG A 292 8.68 -7.56 4.69
C ARG A 292 9.26 -6.88 3.46
N ILE A 293 8.67 -7.18 2.31
CA ILE A 293 8.89 -6.42 1.08
C ILE A 293 8.06 -5.14 1.13
N THR A 294 8.46 -4.15 0.36
CA THR A 294 7.69 -2.88 0.23
C THR A 294 6.64 -3.00 -0.86
N TRP A 295 5.64 -2.12 -0.86
CA TRP A 295 4.63 -2.12 -1.91
C TRP A 295 5.25 -1.83 -3.28
N GLU A 296 6.27 -0.96 -3.33
CA GLU A 296 6.99 -0.67 -4.57
C GLU A 296 7.69 -1.93 -5.10
N GLU A 297 8.45 -2.63 -4.25
CA GLU A 297 9.12 -3.88 -4.61
C GLU A 297 8.13 -4.96 -5.07
N LEU A 298 6.93 -5.04 -4.47
CA LEU A 298 5.87 -5.96 -4.90
C LEU A 298 5.41 -5.67 -6.33
N PHE A 299 5.24 -4.39 -6.69
CA PHE A 299 4.81 -3.99 -8.03
C PHE A 299 5.92 -4.12 -9.07
N GLU A 300 7.14 -3.69 -8.75
CA GLU A 300 8.30 -3.80 -9.66
C GLU A 300 8.66 -5.27 -9.95
N SER A 301 8.58 -6.15 -8.95
CA SER A 301 8.80 -7.59 -9.13
C SER A 301 7.59 -8.32 -9.73
N ARG A 302 6.48 -7.62 -9.96
CA ARG A 302 5.18 -8.18 -10.36
C ARG A 302 4.75 -9.37 -9.49
N TYR A 303 4.97 -9.28 -8.19
CA TYR A 303 4.61 -10.32 -7.24
C TYR A 303 3.11 -10.26 -6.87
N PHE A 304 2.27 -10.41 -7.88
CA PHE A 304 0.81 -10.45 -7.81
C PHE A 304 0.26 -11.24 -8.99
N ASN A 305 -0.99 -11.68 -8.89
CA ASN A 305 -1.71 -12.27 -10.01
C ASN A 305 -2.70 -11.26 -10.58
N SER A 306 -2.85 -11.25 -11.90
CA SER A 306 -3.69 -10.30 -12.62
C SER A 306 -4.25 -10.93 -13.89
N TYR A 307 -5.34 -10.37 -14.40
CA TYR A 307 -5.86 -10.71 -15.72
C TYR A 307 -6.01 -9.47 -16.58
N ILE A 308 -5.76 -9.62 -17.88
CA ILE A 308 -5.84 -8.54 -18.85
C ILE A 308 -7.31 -8.19 -19.11
N VAL A 309 -7.62 -6.89 -19.09
CA VAL A 309 -8.97 -6.37 -19.36
C VAL A 309 -9.04 -5.49 -20.60
N LYS A 310 -7.91 -4.95 -21.05
CA LYS A 310 -7.76 -4.18 -22.29
C LYS A 310 -6.30 -4.26 -22.72
N SER A 311 -6.08 -4.29 -24.02
CA SER A 311 -4.76 -4.21 -24.67
C SER A 311 -4.83 -3.21 -25.81
N SER A 312 -3.70 -2.62 -26.20
CA SER A 312 -3.57 -1.94 -27.49
C SER A 312 -3.43 -2.93 -28.66
N ILE A 313 -2.85 -4.11 -28.40
CA ILE A 313 -2.72 -5.20 -29.38
C ILE A 313 -4.11 -5.58 -29.91
N ASP A 314 -4.26 -5.55 -31.23
CA ASP A 314 -5.44 -6.00 -31.98
C ASP A 314 -6.77 -5.34 -31.53
N ASN A 315 -6.71 -4.16 -30.91
CA ASN A 315 -7.86 -3.46 -30.36
C ASN A 315 -8.10 -2.09 -31.02
N PHE A 316 -8.54 -2.12 -32.28
CA PHE A 316 -8.77 -0.91 -33.08
C PHE A 316 -9.75 0.10 -32.45
N ASN A 317 -10.73 -0.39 -31.68
CA ASN A 317 -11.78 0.46 -31.10
C ASN A 317 -11.47 0.95 -29.67
N ASP A 318 -10.28 0.67 -29.14
CA ASP A 318 -9.86 1.02 -27.77
C ASP A 318 -10.84 0.55 -26.68
N LYS A 319 -11.50 -0.59 -26.90
CA LYS A 319 -12.56 -1.12 -26.02
C LYS A 319 -11.99 -2.08 -24.98
N LEU A 320 -12.62 -2.13 -23.81
CA LEU A 320 -12.38 -3.20 -22.84
C LEU A 320 -12.83 -4.56 -23.43
N LEU A 321 -12.14 -5.64 -23.07
CA LEU A 321 -12.50 -7.01 -23.49
C LEU A 321 -13.94 -7.37 -23.09
N ASN A 322 -14.48 -6.79 -22.02
CA ASN A 322 -15.88 -6.93 -21.62
C ASN A 322 -16.89 -6.35 -22.61
N ALA A 323 -16.51 -5.31 -23.37
CA ALA A 323 -17.38 -4.75 -24.40
C ALA A 323 -17.30 -5.55 -25.72
N ILE A 324 -16.20 -6.27 -25.96
CA ILE A 324 -15.97 -7.05 -27.18
C ILE A 324 -16.56 -8.46 -27.03
N TYR A 325 -16.25 -9.15 -25.93
CA TYR A 325 -16.68 -10.52 -25.67
C TYR A 325 -17.63 -10.54 -24.48
N LYS A 326 -18.90 -10.89 -24.71
CA LYS A 326 -19.89 -11.01 -23.62
C LYS A 326 -19.59 -12.19 -22.69
N ASP A 327 -19.09 -13.29 -23.25
CA ASP A 327 -18.80 -14.52 -22.52
C ASP A 327 -17.60 -14.33 -21.57
N PRO A 328 -17.74 -14.59 -20.26
CA PRO A 328 -16.64 -14.44 -19.29
C PRO A 328 -15.42 -15.32 -19.60
N ILE A 329 -15.64 -16.55 -20.06
CA ILE A 329 -14.56 -17.51 -20.33
C ILE A 329 -13.72 -17.04 -21.53
N ARG A 330 -14.38 -16.58 -22.59
CA ARG A 330 -13.68 -16.07 -23.78
C ARG A 330 -12.83 -14.84 -23.47
N ARG A 331 -13.30 -13.98 -22.56
CA ARG A 331 -12.51 -12.82 -22.10
C ARG A 331 -11.20 -13.22 -21.45
N LEU A 332 -11.23 -14.24 -20.59
CA LEU A 332 -10.04 -14.73 -19.93
C LEU A 332 -9.08 -15.38 -20.94
N GLN A 333 -9.62 -16.20 -21.85
CA GLN A 333 -8.81 -16.82 -22.91
C GLN A 333 -8.14 -15.80 -23.83
N GLU A 334 -8.85 -14.73 -24.22
CA GLU A 334 -8.25 -13.67 -25.04
C GLU A 334 -7.18 -12.90 -24.25
N GLY A 335 -7.41 -12.65 -22.96
CA GLY A 335 -6.38 -12.09 -22.08
C GLY A 335 -5.12 -12.96 -22.03
N GLU A 336 -5.24 -14.26 -21.82
CA GLU A 336 -4.10 -15.19 -21.83
C GLU A 336 -3.39 -15.23 -23.20
N LYS A 337 -4.16 -15.16 -24.29
CA LYS A 337 -3.59 -15.13 -25.65
C LYS A 337 -2.76 -13.86 -25.88
N ILE A 338 -3.22 -12.70 -25.41
CA ILE A 338 -2.46 -11.44 -25.47
C ILE A 338 -1.17 -11.56 -24.67
N ARG A 339 -1.25 -12.11 -23.45
CA ARG A 339 -0.07 -12.36 -22.60
C ARG A 339 0.94 -13.28 -23.29
N GLN A 340 0.46 -14.37 -23.87
CA GLN A 340 1.30 -15.31 -24.60
C GLN A 340 1.98 -14.65 -25.80
N LYS A 341 1.27 -13.81 -26.57
CA LYS A 341 1.83 -13.09 -27.72
C LYS A 341 2.98 -12.15 -27.32
N ILE A 342 2.89 -11.51 -26.16
CA ILE A 342 3.96 -10.65 -25.63
C ILE A 342 5.15 -11.50 -25.19
N PHE A 343 4.90 -12.61 -24.50
CA PHE A 343 5.93 -13.55 -24.08
C PHE A 343 6.66 -14.18 -25.28
N ASP A 344 5.92 -14.66 -26.28
CA ASP A 344 6.46 -15.22 -27.51
C ASP A 344 7.31 -14.19 -28.27
N TYR A 345 6.88 -12.93 -28.30
CA TYR A 345 7.66 -11.85 -28.92
C TYR A 345 9.04 -11.69 -28.27
N GLU A 346 9.13 -11.77 -26.94
CA GLU A 346 10.42 -11.76 -26.25
C GLU A 346 11.21 -13.02 -26.59
N GLN A 347 10.58 -14.19 -26.42
CA GLN A 347 11.18 -15.51 -26.57
C GLN A 347 11.80 -15.75 -27.96
N ASP A 348 11.11 -15.36 -29.04
CA ASP A 348 11.56 -15.53 -30.43
C ASP A 348 12.84 -14.74 -30.76
N ARG A 349 13.25 -13.79 -29.90
CA ARG A 349 14.49 -13.03 -30.05
C ARG A 349 15.69 -13.69 -29.38
N TRP A 350 15.46 -14.73 -28.59
CA TRP A 350 16.53 -15.52 -28.01
C TRP A 350 16.95 -16.59 -29.01
N VAL A 351 18.22 -16.55 -29.42
CA VAL A 351 18.83 -17.66 -30.17
C VAL A 351 19.36 -18.66 -29.12
N TYR A 352 18.95 -19.92 -29.26
CA TYR A 352 19.36 -21.02 -28.38
C TYR A 352 20.70 -21.65 -28.78
#